data_AF-A0A3D5V9P6-F1
#
_entry.id   AF-A0A3D5V9P6-F1
#
_cell.length_a   1.000
_cell.length_b   1.000
_cell.length_c   1.000
_cell.angle_alpha   90.00
_cell.angle_beta   90.00
_cell.angle_gamma   90.00
#
_symmetry.space_group_name_H-M   'P 1'
#
loop_
_entity.id
_entity.type
_entity.pdbx_description
1 polymer ?
#
loop_
_entity_poly.entity_id
_entity_poly.type
_entity_poly.pdbx_seq_one_letter_code
_entity_poly.pdbx_strand_id
1 'polypeptide(L)'
;TDAQIIEGEAAIDESMATGESMPVHKTAGDNIIGATILKQGYLKAKVTKIGKDTFLSQIIKMVEEAQNSKIPIQEFADKVTSYFVPTVIAIAIISLAVWLIFPQSLGKVLVWAVNFLPWINPELGYLSQAIFAAVAVLLIACPCALGLATPTALMVGSGKGAENGILIRKGEAIQTMRQIDTIVFDKTGTITRGTPQVTDFYSKLEEKEVLKLAAGIEKGSTHPLATAILEFAQSKQVEAADMTDFQIIAGHGIKAKHNKNNFLLGNLELMQANNIETEEIKLRIETLQKQAKTVVMLAQADHVIGVLAIADKIKPDSAAAISKLHKLGFR
;
A
#
# COMPACT_ATOMS: atom_id res chain seq x y z
N THR A 1 6.12 3.74 22.83
CA THR A 1 6.04 2.69 23.87
C THR A 1 4.68 2.05 23.77
N ASP A 2 4.58 0.75 24.02
CA ASP A 2 3.28 0.07 24.09
C ASP A 2 2.90 -0.08 25.57
N ALA A 3 1.61 -0.06 25.86
CA ALA A 3 1.12 -0.02 27.23
C ALA A 3 -0.20 -0.77 27.38
N GLN A 4 -0.57 -1.04 28.63
CA GLN A 4 -1.89 -1.57 29.01
C GLN A 4 -2.61 -0.53 29.86
N ILE A 5 -3.87 -0.26 29.56
CA ILE A 5 -4.68 0.73 30.28
C ILE A 5 -4.95 0.21 31.70
N ILE A 6 -4.70 1.06 32.69
CA ILE A 6 -4.99 0.79 34.12
C ILE A 6 -6.28 1.50 34.54
N GLU A 7 -6.52 2.70 33.99
CA GLU A 7 -7.63 3.57 34.41
C GLU A 7 -8.05 4.47 33.23
N GLY A 8 -9.35 4.75 33.13
CA GLY A 8 -9.94 5.58 32.08
C GLY A 8 -10.47 4.79 30.88
N GLU A 9 -11.13 5.53 29.99
CA GLU A 9 -11.65 5.04 28.72
C GLU A 9 -11.41 6.10 27.63
N ALA A 10 -11.12 5.64 26.41
CA ALA A 10 -10.86 6.53 25.29
C ALA A 10 -11.13 5.87 23.94
N ALA A 11 -11.37 6.71 22.94
CA ALA A 11 -11.34 6.33 21.53
C ALA A 11 -9.95 6.61 20.95
N ILE A 12 -9.29 5.57 20.44
CA ILE A 12 -7.93 5.62 19.91
C ILE A 12 -7.94 5.34 18.41
N ASP A 13 -7.30 6.21 17.65
CA ASP A 13 -7.06 6.04 16.23
C ASP A 13 -5.82 5.17 16.02
N GLU A 14 -6.07 3.90 15.69
CA GLU A 14 -5.06 2.89 15.37
C GLU A 14 -4.87 2.73 13.84
N SER A 15 -5.34 3.69 13.02
CA SER A 15 -5.30 3.60 11.55
C SER A 15 -3.89 3.41 11.00
N MET A 16 -2.88 4.01 11.63
CA MET A 16 -1.47 3.86 11.25
C MET A 16 -0.93 2.43 11.45
N ALA A 17 -1.54 1.63 12.31
CA ALA A 17 -1.10 0.28 12.64
C ALA A 17 -1.98 -0.80 11.98
N THR A 18 -3.28 -0.55 11.89
CA THR A 18 -4.28 -1.53 11.43
C THR A 18 -4.79 -1.26 10.02
N GLY A 19 -4.64 -0.03 9.51
CA GLY A 19 -5.25 0.43 8.26
C GLY A 19 -6.75 0.74 8.37
N GLU A 20 -7.40 0.38 9.49
CA GLU A 20 -8.82 0.66 9.70
C GLU A 20 -9.03 2.14 10.05
N SER A 21 -9.94 2.81 9.33
CA SER A 21 -10.16 4.26 9.48
C SER A 21 -10.97 4.63 10.73
N MET A 22 -11.55 3.64 11.41
CA MET A 22 -12.48 3.82 12.51
C MET A 22 -11.73 3.75 13.86
N PRO A 23 -11.82 4.80 14.70
CA PRO A 23 -11.22 4.75 16.03
C PRO A 23 -11.78 3.60 16.86
N VAL A 24 -10.90 2.91 17.59
CA VAL A 24 -11.25 1.77 18.43
C VAL A 24 -11.41 2.25 19.87
N HIS A 25 -12.53 1.87 20.50
CA HIS A 25 -12.74 2.14 21.93
C HIS A 25 -11.91 1.17 22.78
N LYS A 26 -11.23 1.72 23.79
CA LYS A 26 -10.37 0.97 24.70
C LYS A 26 -10.67 1.36 26.15
N THR A 27 -10.66 0.36 27.02
CA THR A 27 -10.98 0.48 28.45
C THR A 27 -9.88 -0.12 29.33
N ALA A 28 -10.02 -0.01 30.64
CA ALA A 28 -9.06 -0.59 31.59
C ALA A 28 -8.86 -2.10 31.34
N GLY A 29 -7.59 -2.52 31.20
CA GLY A 29 -7.20 -3.88 30.84
C GLY A 29 -6.79 -4.04 29.37
N ASP A 30 -7.22 -3.14 28.47
CA ASP A 30 -6.88 -3.23 27.06
C ASP A 30 -5.44 -2.78 26.77
N ASN A 31 -4.84 -3.38 25.74
CA ASN A 31 -3.53 -2.97 25.22
C ASN A 31 -3.67 -1.82 24.23
N ILE A 32 -2.72 -0.88 24.31
CA ILE A 32 -2.57 0.26 23.43
C ILE A 32 -1.19 0.25 22.77
N ILE A 33 -1.18 0.59 21.49
CA ILE A 33 0.02 0.56 20.64
C ILE A 33 0.71 1.92 20.70
N GLY A 34 2.05 1.93 20.73
CA GLY A 34 2.80 3.17 20.67
C GLY A 34 2.57 3.95 19.37
N ALA A 35 2.54 5.27 19.48
CA ALA A 35 2.35 6.24 18.39
C ALA A 35 0.91 6.39 17.85
N THR A 36 -0.06 5.59 18.32
CA THR A 36 -1.49 5.79 17.99
C THR A 36 -2.05 7.06 18.62
N ILE A 37 -3.07 7.65 18.02
CA ILE A 37 -3.59 8.97 18.43
C ILE A 37 -4.83 8.81 19.29
N LEU A 38 -4.79 9.30 20.52
CA LEU A 38 -5.98 9.44 21.35
C LEU A 38 -6.85 10.57 20.77
N LYS A 39 -8.08 10.26 20.36
CA LYS A 39 -9.02 11.25 19.80
C LYS A 39 -9.89 11.88 20.89
N GLN A 40 -10.43 11.05 21.77
CA GLN A 40 -11.39 11.45 22.81
C GLN A 40 -11.20 10.60 24.07
N GLY A 41 -11.41 11.21 25.24
CA GLY A 41 -11.30 10.55 26.54
C GLY A 41 -9.98 10.84 27.27
N TYR A 42 -9.73 10.09 28.34
CA TYR A 42 -8.46 10.14 29.07
C TYR A 42 -8.07 8.73 29.49
N LEU A 43 -6.76 8.46 29.54
CA LEU A 43 -6.23 7.16 29.90
C LEU A 43 -5.03 7.32 30.82
N LYS A 44 -4.90 6.39 31.75
CA LYS A 44 -3.67 6.12 32.49
C LYS A 44 -3.25 4.70 32.15
N ALA A 45 -2.04 4.53 31.61
CA ALA A 45 -1.57 3.25 31.12
C ALA A 45 -0.22 2.86 31.73
N LYS A 46 -0.04 1.57 31.99
CA LYS A 46 1.22 0.95 32.42
C LYS A 46 2.00 0.57 31.17
N VAL A 47 3.20 1.10 31.02
CA VAL A 47 4.09 0.71 29.92
C VAL A 47 4.43 -0.78 30.02
N THR A 48 4.20 -1.53 28.94
CA THR A 48 4.50 -2.96 28.83
C THR A 48 5.71 -3.22 27.95
N LYS A 49 5.92 -2.41 26.90
CA LYS A 49 7.05 -2.54 25.97
C LYS A 49 7.70 -1.19 25.67
N ILE A 50 9.03 -1.18 25.62
CA ILE A 50 9.84 0.02 25.34
C ILE A 50 10.91 -0.25 24.28
N GLY A 51 11.35 0.81 23.59
CA GLY A 51 12.40 0.72 22.58
C GLY A 51 12.10 -0.32 21.50
N LYS A 52 13.04 -1.25 21.29
CA LYS A 52 13.02 -2.25 20.22
C LYS A 52 11.87 -3.26 20.30
N ASP A 53 11.28 -3.43 21.48
CA ASP A 53 10.18 -4.38 21.67
C ASP A 53 8.81 -3.80 21.30
N THR A 54 8.73 -2.50 21.04
CA THR A 54 7.47 -1.87 20.63
C THR A 54 6.99 -2.35 19.27
N PHE A 55 5.68 -2.39 19.08
CA PHE A 55 5.04 -2.78 17.82
C PHE A 55 5.59 -1.99 16.62
N LEU A 56 5.75 -0.67 16.75
CA LEU A 56 6.31 0.17 15.69
C LEU A 56 7.76 -0.20 15.36
N SER A 57 8.59 -0.50 16.37
CA SER A 57 9.96 -0.95 16.13
C SER A 57 10.03 -2.32 15.47
N GLN A 58 9.09 -3.24 15.77
CA GLN A 58 8.98 -4.51 15.08
C GLN A 58 8.57 -4.33 13.61
N ILE A 59 7.65 -3.42 13.32
CA ILE A 59 7.30 -3.06 11.94
C ILE A 59 8.51 -2.48 11.20
N ILE A 60 9.23 -1.53 11.79
CA ILE A 60 10.43 -0.94 11.18
C ILE A 60 11.46 -2.04 10.90
N LYS A 61 11.70 -2.94 11.86
CA LYS A 61 12.63 -4.05 11.70
C LYS A 61 12.20 -5.01 10.57
N MET A 62 10.93 -5.38 10.49
CA MET A 62 10.41 -6.22 9.40
C MET A 62 10.55 -5.53 8.04
N VAL A 63 10.32 -4.21 7.98
CA VAL A 63 10.52 -3.41 6.76
C VAL A 63 12.00 -3.34 6.38
N GLU A 64 12.89 -3.13 7.34
CA GLU A 64 14.34 -3.11 7.12
C GLU A 64 14.86 -4.48 6.66
N GLU A 65 14.41 -5.57 7.28
CA GLU A 65 14.75 -6.94 6.87
C GLU A 65 14.26 -7.23 5.43
N ALA A 66 13.04 -6.80 5.10
CA ALA A 66 12.50 -6.90 3.75
C ALA A 66 13.22 -5.98 2.73
N GLN A 67 13.75 -4.84 3.15
CA GLN A 67 14.50 -3.92 2.29
C GLN A 67 15.96 -4.30 2.09
N ASN A 68 16.54 -5.05 3.04
CA ASN A 68 17.95 -5.51 3.02
C ASN A 68 18.15 -6.87 2.32
N SER A 69 17.11 -7.44 1.70
CA SER A 69 17.29 -8.59 0.81
C SER A 69 18.12 -8.18 -0.41
N LYS A 70 19.20 -8.92 -0.68
CA LYS A 70 20.06 -8.68 -1.84
C LYS A 70 19.25 -8.77 -3.13
N ILE A 71 19.47 -7.79 -4.00
CA ILE A 71 18.74 -7.56 -5.24
C ILE A 71 19.15 -8.62 -6.30
N PRO A 72 18.21 -9.28 -7.00
CA PRO A 72 18.50 -10.31 -8.01
C PRO A 72 19.27 -9.83 -9.25
N ILE A 73 19.32 -8.53 -9.51
CA ILE A 73 19.90 -7.98 -10.75
C ILE A 73 21.43 -8.11 -10.82
N GLN A 74 22.09 -8.06 -9.67
CA GLN A 74 23.52 -8.28 -9.58
C GLN A 74 23.84 -9.73 -9.96
N GLU A 75 22.94 -10.68 -9.67
CA GLU A 75 23.16 -12.08 -10.01
C GLU A 75 23.20 -12.35 -11.52
N PHE A 76 22.42 -11.66 -12.36
CA PHE A 76 22.50 -11.91 -13.81
C PHE A 76 23.84 -11.43 -14.40
N ALA A 77 24.25 -10.20 -14.07
CA ALA A 77 25.53 -9.66 -14.53
C ALA A 77 26.71 -10.46 -13.93
N ASP A 78 26.63 -10.82 -12.65
CA ASP A 78 27.64 -11.64 -11.96
C ASP A 78 27.68 -13.06 -12.53
N LYS A 79 26.54 -13.64 -12.90
CA LYS A 79 26.46 -14.96 -13.54
C LYS A 79 27.05 -14.93 -14.95
N VAL A 80 26.71 -13.93 -15.75
CA VAL A 80 27.32 -13.77 -17.09
C VAL A 80 28.83 -13.61 -16.94
N THR A 81 29.29 -12.74 -16.04
CA THR A 81 30.71 -12.49 -15.78
C THR A 81 31.43 -13.75 -15.27
N SER A 82 30.81 -14.55 -14.40
CA SER A 82 31.42 -15.74 -13.82
C SER A 82 31.67 -16.87 -14.82
N TYR A 83 30.86 -16.97 -15.88
CA TYR A 83 31.16 -17.88 -17.01
C TYR A 83 32.05 -17.21 -18.06
N PHE A 84 31.83 -15.92 -18.34
CA PHE A 84 32.49 -15.20 -19.42
C PHE A 84 33.99 -14.98 -19.14
N VAL A 85 34.36 -14.53 -17.94
CA VAL A 85 35.76 -14.23 -17.59
C VAL A 85 36.66 -15.48 -17.68
N PRO A 86 36.32 -16.64 -17.07
CA PRO A 86 37.14 -17.84 -17.22
C PRO A 86 37.23 -18.34 -18.67
N THR A 87 36.13 -18.22 -19.43
CA THR A 87 36.09 -18.64 -20.83
C THR A 87 37.05 -17.80 -21.68
N VAL A 88 37.04 -16.47 -21.50
CA VAL A 88 37.92 -15.55 -22.23
C VAL A 88 39.39 -15.78 -21.86
N ILE A 89 39.69 -16.02 -20.57
CA ILE A 89 41.05 -16.36 -20.13
C ILE A 89 41.51 -17.69 -20.75
N ALA A 90 40.64 -18.71 -20.79
CA ALA A 90 40.96 -19.98 -21.43
C ALA A 90 41.24 -19.80 -22.93
N ILE A 91 40.42 -19.02 -23.65
CA ILE A 91 40.65 -18.72 -25.08
C ILE A 91 41.96 -17.94 -25.27
N ALA A 92 42.29 -17.00 -24.39
CA ALA A 92 43.54 -16.25 -24.46
C ALA A 92 44.77 -17.15 -24.26
N ILE A 93 44.71 -18.09 -23.31
CA ILE A 93 45.77 -19.10 -23.08
C ILE A 93 45.88 -20.05 -24.28
N ILE A 94 44.75 -20.52 -24.82
CA ILE A 94 44.73 -21.38 -26.01
C ILE A 94 45.33 -20.64 -27.21
N SER A 95 44.96 -19.38 -27.41
CA SER A 95 45.53 -18.51 -28.45
C SER A 95 47.05 -18.44 -28.29
N LEU A 96 47.54 -18.10 -27.09
CA LEU A 96 48.97 -18.06 -26.79
C LEU A 96 49.67 -19.37 -27.12
N ALA A 97 49.12 -20.50 -26.69
CA ALA A 97 49.69 -21.83 -26.93
C ALA A 97 49.73 -22.19 -28.42
N VAL A 98 48.66 -21.91 -29.16
CA VAL A 98 48.56 -22.17 -30.60
C VAL A 98 49.60 -21.35 -31.38
N TRP A 99 49.79 -20.08 -31.01
CA TRP A 99 50.82 -19.21 -31.58
C TRP A 99 52.25 -19.68 -31.30
N LEU A 100 52.51 -20.27 -30.13
CA LEU A 100 53.82 -20.83 -29.78
C LEU A 100 54.10 -22.18 -30.45
N ILE A 101 53.09 -23.04 -30.61
CA ILE A 101 53.27 -24.39 -31.18
C ILE A 101 53.33 -24.35 -32.72
N PHE A 102 52.61 -23.43 -33.37
CA PHE A 102 52.50 -23.36 -34.85
C PHE A 102 52.93 -22.02 -35.46
N PRO A 103 54.15 -21.51 -35.17
CA PRO A 103 54.58 -20.18 -35.61
C PRO A 103 54.70 -20.06 -37.14
N GLN A 104 55.14 -21.11 -37.83
CA GLN A 104 55.33 -21.08 -39.29
C GLN A 104 54.00 -21.06 -40.07
N SER A 105 52.99 -21.77 -39.57
CA SER A 105 51.67 -21.84 -40.21
C SER A 105 50.88 -20.56 -39.98
N LEU A 106 50.92 -20.01 -38.76
CA LEU A 106 50.22 -18.77 -38.39
C LEU A 106 50.95 -17.52 -38.91
N GLY A 107 52.27 -17.57 -39.06
CA GLY A 107 53.06 -16.51 -39.69
C GLY A 107 52.60 -16.19 -41.12
N LYS A 108 52.18 -17.20 -41.89
CA LYS A 108 51.59 -16.99 -43.23
C LYS A 108 50.28 -16.22 -43.18
N VAL A 109 49.48 -16.45 -42.14
CA VAL A 109 48.22 -15.72 -41.89
C VAL A 109 48.52 -14.27 -41.52
N LEU A 110 49.58 -13.97 -40.76
CA LEU A 110 50.00 -12.59 -40.48
C LEU A 110 50.43 -11.86 -41.74
N VAL A 111 51.29 -12.47 -42.57
CA VAL A 111 51.77 -11.87 -43.82
C VAL A 111 50.59 -11.58 -44.76
N TRP A 112 49.59 -12.46 -44.80
CA TRP A 112 48.34 -12.19 -45.48
C TRP A 112 47.59 -11.02 -44.84
N ALA A 113 47.43 -11.00 -43.53
CA ALA A 113 46.68 -9.98 -42.78
C ALA A 113 47.30 -8.57 -42.83
N VAL A 114 48.62 -8.46 -42.96
CA VAL A 114 49.35 -7.19 -43.10
C VAL A 114 48.86 -6.38 -44.31
N ASN A 115 48.36 -7.04 -45.36
CA ASN A 115 47.79 -6.36 -46.53
C ASN A 115 46.54 -5.52 -46.20
N PHE A 116 45.86 -5.79 -45.08
CA PHE A 116 44.63 -5.11 -44.66
C PHE A 116 44.74 -4.45 -43.28
N LEU A 117 45.69 -4.86 -42.44
CA LEU A 117 45.91 -4.36 -41.08
C LEU A 117 47.35 -3.86 -40.92
N PRO A 118 47.61 -2.55 -41.14
CA PRO A 118 48.96 -1.98 -41.22
C PRO A 118 49.72 -1.94 -39.88
N TRP A 119 49.03 -2.16 -38.76
CA TRP A 119 49.59 -2.21 -37.40
C TRP A 119 50.14 -3.59 -37.01
N ILE A 120 50.07 -4.58 -37.90
CA ILE A 120 50.64 -5.91 -37.69
C ILE A 120 52.11 -5.91 -38.15
N ASN A 121 53.03 -6.29 -37.28
CA ASN A 121 54.45 -6.46 -37.64
C ASN A 121 54.84 -7.96 -37.65
N PRO A 122 54.98 -8.59 -38.81
CA PRO A 122 55.34 -10.01 -38.93
C PRO A 122 56.82 -10.30 -38.59
N GLU A 123 57.66 -9.26 -38.45
CA GLU A 123 59.08 -9.39 -38.08
C GLU A 123 59.29 -9.49 -36.56
N LEU A 124 58.23 -9.31 -35.77
CA LEU A 124 58.28 -9.54 -34.32
C LEU A 124 58.62 -11.00 -34.00
N GLY A 125 59.38 -11.23 -32.94
CA GLY A 125 59.67 -12.59 -32.47
C GLY A 125 58.41 -13.38 -32.13
N TYR A 126 58.44 -14.71 -32.31
CA TYR A 126 57.27 -15.59 -32.13
C TYR A 126 56.61 -15.45 -30.74
N LEU A 127 57.41 -15.27 -29.69
CA LEU A 127 56.92 -15.02 -28.33
C LEU A 127 56.12 -13.71 -28.25
N SER A 128 56.62 -12.64 -28.85
CA SER A 128 55.93 -11.36 -28.90
C SER A 128 54.61 -11.48 -29.66
N GLN A 129 54.59 -12.18 -30.80
CA GLN A 129 53.36 -12.42 -31.58
C GLN A 129 52.30 -13.20 -30.77
N ALA A 130 52.70 -14.24 -30.04
CA ALA A 130 51.81 -15.01 -29.18
C ALA A 130 51.22 -14.17 -28.02
N ILE A 131 52.04 -13.32 -27.39
CA ILE A 131 51.58 -12.40 -26.35
C ILE A 131 50.61 -11.36 -26.92
N PHE A 132 50.91 -10.79 -28.09
CA PHE A 132 50.02 -9.85 -28.77
C PHE A 132 48.66 -10.47 -29.08
N ALA A 133 48.63 -11.70 -29.58
CA ALA A 133 47.39 -12.42 -29.85
C ALA A 133 46.57 -12.68 -28.58
N ALA A 134 47.21 -13.08 -27.48
CA ALA A 134 46.53 -13.29 -26.20
C ALA A 134 45.97 -11.99 -25.61
N VAL A 135 46.76 -10.90 -25.63
CA VAL A 135 46.32 -9.58 -25.16
C VAL A 135 45.19 -9.03 -26.03
N ALA A 136 45.25 -9.23 -27.35
CA ALA A 136 44.17 -8.83 -28.26
C ALA A 136 42.84 -9.53 -27.92
N VAL A 137 42.87 -10.84 -27.64
CA VAL A 137 41.69 -11.58 -27.18
C VAL A 137 41.11 -10.99 -25.89
N LEU A 138 41.97 -10.70 -24.90
CA LEU A 138 41.53 -10.12 -23.63
C LEU A 138 40.92 -8.72 -23.80
N LEU A 139 41.54 -7.87 -24.66
CA LEU A 139 41.08 -6.51 -24.90
C LEU A 139 39.73 -6.47 -25.63
N ILE A 140 39.58 -7.27 -26.68
CA ILE A 140 38.35 -7.32 -27.50
C ILE A 140 37.18 -7.89 -26.69
N ALA A 141 37.46 -8.78 -25.73
CA ALA A 141 36.43 -9.41 -24.91
C ALA A 141 35.84 -8.48 -23.84
N CYS A 142 36.41 -7.30 -23.55
CA CYS A 142 35.93 -6.44 -22.48
C CYS A 142 34.47 -5.97 -22.71
N PRO A 143 33.49 -6.35 -21.88
CA PRO A 143 32.08 -6.09 -22.14
C PRO A 143 31.63 -4.71 -21.63
N CYS A 144 32.27 -3.62 -22.08
CA CYS A 144 32.00 -2.25 -21.60
C CYS A 144 30.51 -1.84 -21.72
N ALA A 145 29.84 -2.28 -22.78
CA ALA A 145 28.42 -1.96 -23.02
C ALA A 145 27.46 -2.67 -22.06
N LEU A 146 27.85 -3.84 -21.52
CA LEU A 146 27.00 -4.64 -20.64
C LEU A 146 26.70 -3.90 -19.32
N GLY A 147 27.69 -3.16 -18.80
CA GLY A 147 27.55 -2.41 -17.55
C GLY A 147 26.59 -1.22 -17.64
N LEU A 148 26.36 -0.67 -18.84
CA LEU A 148 25.48 0.49 -19.05
C LEU A 148 24.07 0.10 -19.53
N ALA A 149 23.90 -1.05 -20.17
CA ALA A 149 22.62 -1.46 -20.74
C ALA A 149 21.48 -1.45 -19.70
N THR A 150 21.72 -2.04 -18.54
CA THR A 150 20.75 -2.15 -17.44
C THR A 150 20.35 -0.79 -16.84
N PRO A 151 21.28 0.07 -16.36
CA PRO A 151 20.91 1.36 -15.79
C PRO A 151 20.21 2.28 -16.81
N THR A 152 20.60 2.24 -18.09
CA THR A 152 19.91 3.02 -19.13
C THR A 152 18.47 2.55 -19.32
N ALA A 153 18.24 1.23 -19.40
CA ALA A 153 16.88 0.67 -19.52
C ALA A 153 16.02 1.01 -18.30
N LEU A 154 16.57 0.92 -17.08
CA LEU A 154 15.87 1.26 -15.85
C LEU A 154 15.54 2.76 -15.77
N MET A 155 16.47 3.63 -16.17
CA MET A 155 16.26 5.08 -16.19
C MET A 155 15.12 5.45 -17.15
N VAL A 156 15.15 4.96 -18.38
CA VAL A 156 14.10 5.21 -19.39
C VAL A 156 12.76 4.61 -18.94
N GLY A 157 12.76 3.37 -18.43
CA GLY A 157 11.54 2.71 -17.94
C GLY A 157 10.90 3.45 -16.77
N SER A 158 11.71 3.92 -15.82
CA SER A 158 11.23 4.70 -14.67
C SER A 158 10.70 6.06 -15.10
N GLY A 159 11.38 6.74 -16.04
CA GLY A 159 10.90 7.97 -16.65
C GLY A 159 9.54 7.79 -17.34
N LYS A 160 9.37 6.70 -18.10
CA LYS A 160 8.10 6.37 -18.76
C LYS A 160 6.99 6.06 -17.75
N GLY A 161 7.31 5.38 -16.65
CA GLY A 161 6.39 5.17 -15.53
C GLY A 161 5.90 6.49 -14.94
N ALA A 162 6.83 7.41 -14.66
CA ALA A 162 6.52 8.73 -14.09
C ALA A 162 5.60 9.57 -14.99
N GLU A 163 5.80 9.55 -16.31
CA GLU A 163 4.90 10.19 -17.29
C GLU A 163 3.45 9.66 -17.22
N ASN A 164 3.25 8.43 -16.72
CA ASN A 164 1.95 7.79 -16.55
C ASN A 164 1.47 7.79 -15.10
N GLY A 165 2.08 8.58 -14.21
CA GLY A 165 1.70 8.67 -12.79
C GLY A 165 2.13 7.47 -11.94
N ILE A 166 3.04 6.62 -12.44
CA ILE A 166 3.58 5.46 -11.73
C ILE A 166 4.98 5.81 -11.21
N LEU A 167 5.09 6.07 -9.90
CA LEU A 167 6.37 6.39 -9.29
C LEU A 167 7.10 5.13 -8.83
N ILE A 168 8.19 4.80 -9.51
CA ILE A 168 9.03 3.63 -9.22
C ILE A 168 10.22 4.06 -8.36
N ARG A 169 10.21 3.71 -7.07
CA ARG A 169 11.27 4.11 -6.12
C ARG A 169 12.54 3.26 -6.21
N LYS A 170 12.41 2.00 -6.61
CA LYS A 170 13.51 1.03 -6.72
C LYS A 170 13.50 0.40 -8.11
N GLY A 171 14.64 0.39 -8.80
CA GLY A 171 14.76 -0.21 -10.13
C GLY A 171 14.43 -1.71 -10.15
N GLU A 172 14.66 -2.41 -9.04
CA GLU A 172 14.26 -3.80 -8.82
C GLU A 172 12.76 -4.04 -9.06
N ALA A 173 11.90 -3.09 -8.67
CA ALA A 173 10.46 -3.23 -8.81
C ALA A 173 10.02 -3.43 -10.27
N ILE A 174 10.74 -2.84 -11.24
CA ILE A 174 10.47 -3.03 -12.67
C ILE A 174 10.69 -4.48 -13.09
N GLN A 175 11.71 -5.12 -12.53
CA GLN A 175 12.06 -6.50 -12.86
C GLN A 175 11.16 -7.48 -12.14
N THR A 176 10.93 -7.28 -10.85
CA THR A 176 10.04 -8.14 -10.05
C THR A 176 8.62 -8.09 -10.60
N MET A 177 8.15 -6.94 -11.09
CA MET A 177 6.83 -6.79 -11.71
C MET A 177 6.61 -7.76 -12.89
N ARG A 178 7.67 -8.17 -13.61
CA ARG A 178 7.58 -9.20 -14.66
C ARG A 178 7.20 -10.58 -14.12
N GLN A 179 7.56 -10.88 -12.87
CA GLN A 179 7.39 -12.20 -12.25
C GLN A 179 6.12 -12.30 -11.41
N ILE A 180 5.42 -11.19 -11.18
CA ILE A 180 4.19 -11.18 -10.38
C ILE A 180 3.09 -11.93 -11.14
N ASP A 181 2.43 -12.87 -10.48
CA ASP A 181 1.26 -13.58 -10.97
C ASP A 181 -0.04 -13.21 -10.24
N THR A 182 0.07 -12.73 -9.00
CA THR A 182 -1.06 -12.44 -8.11
C THR A 182 -0.96 -11.03 -7.56
N ILE A 183 -2.06 -10.27 -7.60
CA ILE A 183 -2.12 -8.90 -7.06
C ILE A 183 -3.13 -8.84 -5.93
N VAL A 184 -2.63 -8.64 -4.71
CA VAL A 184 -3.48 -8.44 -3.52
C VAL A 184 -3.72 -6.96 -3.33
N PHE A 185 -4.98 -6.55 -3.42
CA PHE A 185 -5.38 -5.18 -3.17
C PHE A 185 -5.82 -4.98 -1.73
N ASP A 186 -5.36 -3.89 -1.13
CA ASP A 186 -6.05 -3.34 0.01
C ASP A 186 -7.43 -2.80 -0.42
N LYS A 187 -8.42 -2.83 0.47
CA LYS A 187 -9.77 -2.35 0.15
C LYS A 187 -9.83 -0.83 0.25
N THR A 188 -9.57 -0.33 1.46
CA THR A 188 -9.82 1.06 1.84
C THR A 188 -8.81 1.99 1.16
N GLY A 189 -9.28 3.00 0.44
CA GLY A 189 -8.42 3.97 -0.27
C GLY A 189 -7.74 3.44 -1.54
N THR A 190 -7.72 2.12 -1.75
CA THR A 190 -7.19 1.49 -2.97
C THR A 190 -8.33 1.14 -3.93
N ILE A 191 -9.20 0.18 -3.59
CA ILE A 191 -10.40 -0.15 -4.38
C ILE A 191 -11.50 0.89 -4.17
N THR A 192 -11.64 1.36 -2.94
CA THR A 192 -12.62 2.35 -2.53
C THR A 192 -12.01 3.74 -2.42
N ARG A 193 -12.85 4.78 -2.25
CA ARG A 193 -12.39 6.17 -2.16
C ARG A 193 -11.66 6.46 -0.84
N GLY A 194 -11.86 5.65 0.19
CA GLY A 194 -11.29 5.86 1.52
C GLY A 194 -12.07 6.90 2.33
N THR A 195 -13.21 7.37 1.82
CA THR A 195 -14.09 8.33 2.49
C THR A 195 -15.50 7.75 2.61
N PRO A 196 -15.98 7.47 3.83
CA PRO A 196 -17.32 6.94 4.02
C PRO A 196 -18.36 7.96 3.57
N GLN A 197 -19.41 7.50 2.89
CA GLN A 197 -20.52 8.34 2.43
C GLN A 197 -21.86 7.68 2.76
N VAL A 198 -22.87 8.50 3.04
CA VAL A 198 -24.25 8.01 3.15
C VAL A 198 -24.72 7.54 1.76
N THR A 199 -24.97 6.25 1.64
CA THR A 199 -25.41 5.58 0.40
C THR A 199 -26.92 5.41 0.32
N ASP A 200 -27.56 5.14 1.45
CA ASP A 200 -29.01 5.00 1.55
C ASP A 200 -29.50 5.78 2.75
N PHE A 201 -30.65 6.43 2.57
CA PHE A 201 -31.32 7.16 3.62
C PHE A 201 -32.79 6.77 3.61
N TYR A 202 -33.31 6.43 4.78
CA TYR A 202 -34.71 6.16 5.00
C TYR A 202 -35.22 7.04 6.13
N SER A 203 -36.40 7.63 5.92
CA SER A 203 -37.07 8.50 6.87
C SER A 203 -38.52 8.06 7.00
N LYS A 204 -39.04 7.97 8.23
CA LYS A 204 -40.47 7.84 8.50
C LYS A 204 -41.21 9.18 8.48
N LEU A 205 -40.48 10.26 8.75
CA LEU A 205 -40.97 11.64 8.74
C LEU A 205 -40.47 12.38 7.49
N GLU A 206 -40.62 13.70 7.45
CA GLU A 206 -40.03 14.51 6.40
C GLU A 206 -38.51 14.30 6.33
N GLU A 207 -37.99 13.94 5.15
CA GLU A 207 -36.56 13.62 4.96
C GLU A 207 -35.63 14.72 5.47
N LYS A 208 -35.98 15.99 5.22
CA LYS A 208 -35.17 17.14 5.65
C LYS A 208 -35.14 17.29 7.16
N GLU A 209 -36.23 16.97 7.85
CA GLU A 209 -36.33 17.08 9.31
C GLU A 209 -35.47 16.01 9.99
N VAL A 210 -35.58 14.75 9.55
CA VAL A 210 -34.77 13.64 10.07
C VAL A 210 -33.28 13.87 9.80
N LEU A 211 -32.94 14.36 8.61
CA LEU A 211 -31.55 14.66 8.26
C LEU A 211 -31.00 15.84 9.07
N LYS A 212 -31.81 16.88 9.32
CA LYS A 212 -31.46 18.01 10.18
C LYS A 212 -31.14 17.59 11.61
N LEU A 213 -31.93 16.66 12.15
CA LEU A 213 -31.71 16.09 13.48
C LEU A 213 -30.45 15.20 13.52
N ALA A 214 -30.29 14.28 12.56
CA ALA A 214 -29.11 13.42 12.48
C ALA A 214 -27.81 14.24 12.37
N ALA A 215 -27.78 15.25 11.50
CA ALA A 215 -26.65 16.17 11.35
C ALA A 215 -26.40 16.99 12.63
N GLY A 216 -27.46 17.41 13.33
CA GLY A 216 -27.33 18.11 14.60
C GLY A 216 -26.64 17.28 15.68
N ILE A 217 -27.01 16.00 15.79
CA ILE A 217 -26.43 15.07 16.78
C ILE A 217 -24.94 14.82 16.46
N GLU A 218 -24.59 14.68 15.18
CA GLU A 218 -23.22 14.41 14.74
C GLU A 218 -22.31 15.64 14.68
N LYS A 219 -22.85 16.86 14.80
CA LYS A 219 -22.07 18.12 14.79
C LYS A 219 -21.00 18.17 15.90
N GLY A 220 -21.22 17.47 17.02
CA GLY A 220 -20.26 17.37 18.13
C GLY A 220 -19.29 16.18 18.03
N SER A 221 -19.40 15.35 16.99
CA SER A 221 -18.65 14.10 16.83
C SER A 221 -17.50 14.27 15.84
N THR A 222 -16.32 13.75 16.18
CA THR A 222 -15.15 13.73 15.29
C THR A 222 -15.02 12.41 14.52
N HIS A 223 -16.05 11.58 14.59
CA HIS A 223 -16.05 10.25 14.01
C HIS A 223 -16.23 10.29 12.48
N PRO A 224 -15.56 9.43 11.68
CA PRO A 224 -15.70 9.46 10.22
C PRO A 224 -17.13 9.33 9.70
N LEU A 225 -17.99 8.55 10.39
CA LEU A 225 -19.42 8.46 10.07
C LEU A 225 -20.16 9.78 10.29
N ALA A 226 -19.75 10.56 11.30
CA ALA A 226 -20.31 11.89 11.58
C ALA A 226 -20.07 12.82 10.41
N THR A 227 -18.84 12.83 9.90
CA THR A 227 -18.45 13.61 8.73
C THR A 227 -19.29 13.20 7.51
N ALA A 228 -19.50 11.90 7.28
CA ALA A 228 -20.33 11.40 6.19
C ALA A 228 -21.78 11.89 6.27
N ILE A 229 -22.38 11.93 7.47
CA ILE A 229 -23.75 12.40 7.71
C ILE A 229 -23.85 13.92 7.51
N LEU A 230 -22.87 14.68 8.02
CA LEU A 230 -22.79 16.13 7.86
C LEU A 230 -22.64 16.54 6.40
N GLU A 231 -21.74 15.88 5.65
CA GLU A 231 -21.58 16.10 4.21
C GLU A 231 -22.85 15.76 3.43
N PHE A 232 -23.53 14.68 3.81
CA PHE A 232 -24.80 14.30 3.20
C PHE A 232 -25.90 15.36 3.45
N ALA A 233 -26.00 15.88 4.67
CA ALA A 233 -26.92 16.97 5.01
C ALA A 233 -26.61 18.25 4.21
N GLN A 234 -25.33 18.62 4.10
CA GLN A 234 -24.90 19.77 3.31
C GLN A 234 -25.21 19.60 1.82
N SER A 235 -25.04 18.40 1.26
CA SER A 235 -25.38 18.10 -0.15
C SER A 235 -26.87 18.24 -0.45
N LYS A 236 -27.72 18.07 0.57
CA LYS A 236 -29.17 18.23 0.52
C LYS A 236 -29.63 19.64 0.91
N GLN A 237 -28.70 20.57 1.15
CA GLN A 237 -28.96 21.94 1.61
C GLN A 237 -29.75 21.97 2.92
N VAL A 238 -29.44 21.06 3.83
CA VAL A 238 -30.07 20.97 5.17
C VAL A 238 -29.06 21.45 6.21
N GLU A 239 -29.43 22.47 6.97
CA GLU A 239 -28.65 22.94 8.11
C GLU A 239 -28.88 22.05 9.33
N ALA A 240 -27.80 21.71 10.05
CA ALA A 240 -27.84 20.90 11.26
C ALA A 240 -28.61 21.60 12.39
N ALA A 241 -29.44 20.84 13.12
CA ALA A 241 -30.12 21.35 14.30
C ALA A 241 -29.11 21.68 15.43
N ASP A 242 -29.43 22.69 16.23
CA ASP A 242 -28.69 22.93 17.46
C ASP A 242 -29.13 21.92 18.52
N MET A 243 -28.16 21.16 19.04
CA MET A 243 -28.40 20.10 20.01
C MET A 243 -27.71 20.47 21.33
N THR A 244 -28.21 19.90 22.41
CA THR A 244 -27.76 20.13 23.79
C THR A 244 -27.65 18.78 24.51
N ASP A 245 -26.96 18.74 25.66
CA ASP A 245 -26.83 17.52 26.47
C ASP A 245 -26.27 16.32 25.68
N PHE A 246 -25.16 16.56 24.98
CA PHE A 246 -24.50 15.54 24.17
C PHE A 246 -23.78 14.52 25.05
N GLN A 247 -24.08 13.24 24.81
CA GLN A 247 -23.45 12.12 25.49
C GLN A 247 -23.06 11.06 24.45
N ILE A 248 -21.77 10.73 24.40
CA ILE A 248 -21.25 9.66 23.55
C ILE A 248 -21.36 8.35 24.33
N ILE A 249 -21.98 7.34 23.72
CA ILE A 249 -22.13 5.98 24.26
C ILE A 249 -21.19 5.09 23.45
N ALA A 250 -20.02 4.82 24.03
CA ALA A 250 -18.91 4.13 23.37
C ALA A 250 -19.35 2.82 22.71
N GLY A 251 -18.93 2.63 21.45
CA GLY A 251 -19.26 1.43 20.64
C GLY A 251 -20.71 1.34 20.16
N HIS A 252 -21.59 2.25 20.61
CA HIS A 252 -23.03 2.17 20.36
C HIS A 252 -23.54 3.37 19.56
N GLY A 253 -23.19 4.60 19.96
CA GLY A 253 -23.64 5.82 19.28
C GLY A 253 -23.64 7.05 20.16
N ILE A 254 -24.54 7.99 19.89
CA ILE A 254 -24.63 9.30 20.55
C ILE A 254 -26.07 9.56 20.99
N LYS A 255 -26.21 10.18 22.16
CA LYS A 255 -27.46 10.70 22.69
C LYS A 255 -27.37 12.22 22.77
N ALA A 256 -28.44 12.91 22.37
CA ALA A 256 -28.53 14.36 22.51
C ALA A 256 -29.98 14.82 22.67
N LYS A 257 -30.16 16.08 23.04
CA LYS A 257 -31.45 16.75 23.16
C LYS A 257 -31.57 17.89 22.17
N HIS A 258 -32.69 17.95 21.47
CA HIS A 258 -33.12 19.14 20.74
C HIS A 258 -34.49 19.58 21.28
N ASN A 259 -34.57 20.84 21.67
CA ASN A 259 -35.70 21.41 22.41
C ASN A 259 -35.96 20.68 23.74
N LYS A 260 -36.99 19.83 23.78
CA LYS A 260 -37.39 19.03 24.96
C LYS A 260 -37.34 17.52 24.71
N ASN A 261 -36.97 17.10 23.50
CA ASN A 261 -37.02 15.69 23.10
C ASN A 261 -35.62 15.08 23.13
N ASN A 262 -35.55 13.83 23.61
CA ASN A 262 -34.34 13.02 23.56
C ASN A 262 -34.25 12.31 22.21
N PHE A 263 -33.05 12.35 21.63
CA PHE A 263 -32.73 11.64 20.41
C PHE A 263 -31.54 10.71 20.65
N LEU A 264 -31.58 9.56 19.97
CA LEU A 264 -30.51 8.56 19.97
C LEU A 264 -30.09 8.33 18.52
N LEU A 265 -28.79 8.35 18.26
CA LEU A 265 -28.21 8.04 16.95
C LEU A 265 -27.15 6.96 17.12
N GLY A 266 -27.37 5.75 16.59
CA GLY A 266 -26.42 4.66 16.80
C GLY A 266 -26.78 3.32 16.17
N ASN A 267 -26.10 2.27 16.62
CA ASN A 267 -26.24 0.89 16.17
C ASN A 267 -27.48 0.20 16.79
N LEU A 268 -27.70 -1.07 16.44
CA LEU A 268 -28.86 -1.85 16.93
C LEU A 268 -28.81 -2.09 18.43
N GLU A 269 -27.62 -2.30 18.99
CA GLU A 269 -27.42 -2.52 20.42
C GLU A 269 -27.86 -1.29 21.23
N LEU A 270 -27.60 -0.07 20.73
CA LEU A 270 -28.05 1.16 21.37
C LEU A 270 -29.59 1.23 21.43
N MET A 271 -30.24 0.85 20.34
CA MET A 271 -31.69 0.87 20.22
C MET A 271 -32.33 -0.14 21.19
N GLN A 272 -31.79 -1.36 21.23
CA GLN A 272 -32.26 -2.41 22.14
C GLN A 272 -32.04 -2.04 23.61
N ALA A 273 -30.88 -1.47 23.96
CA ALA A 273 -30.57 -1.05 25.33
C ALA A 273 -31.51 0.06 25.85
N ASN A 274 -32.10 0.85 24.94
CA ASN A 274 -33.05 1.91 25.28
C ASN A 274 -34.52 1.52 25.02
N ASN A 275 -34.81 0.23 24.79
CA ASN A 275 -36.14 -0.30 24.49
C ASN A 275 -36.84 0.39 23.30
N ILE A 276 -36.07 0.75 22.26
CA ILE A 276 -36.60 1.35 21.03
C ILE A 276 -37.14 0.25 20.12
N GLU A 277 -38.34 0.46 19.57
CA GLU A 277 -38.97 -0.48 18.65
C GLU A 277 -38.28 -0.49 17.27
N THR A 278 -37.72 -1.64 16.88
CA THR A 278 -36.98 -1.82 15.61
C THR A 278 -37.58 -2.85 14.65
N GLU A 279 -38.65 -3.57 15.03
CA GLU A 279 -39.17 -4.70 14.25
C GLU A 279 -39.61 -4.32 12.83
N GLU A 280 -40.21 -3.14 12.65
CA GLU A 280 -40.69 -2.67 11.33
C GLU A 280 -39.55 -2.45 10.32
N ILE A 281 -38.36 -2.04 10.79
CA ILE A 281 -37.21 -1.72 9.93
C ILE A 281 -36.13 -2.81 9.92
N LYS A 282 -36.29 -3.85 10.74
CA LYS A 282 -35.30 -4.93 10.93
C LYS A 282 -34.86 -5.59 9.64
N LEU A 283 -35.83 -5.98 8.79
CA LEU A 283 -35.54 -6.60 7.49
C LEU A 283 -34.72 -5.69 6.58
N ARG A 284 -34.96 -4.38 6.64
CA ARG A 284 -34.21 -3.38 5.87
C ARG A 284 -32.80 -3.20 6.41
N ILE A 285 -32.62 -3.15 7.73
CA ILE A 285 -31.30 -3.11 8.38
C ILE A 285 -30.47 -4.32 7.97
N GLU A 286 -31.02 -5.53 8.09
CA GLU A 286 -30.33 -6.77 7.71
C GLU A 286 -29.93 -6.79 6.24
N THR A 287 -30.78 -6.27 5.36
CA THR A 287 -30.49 -6.17 3.92
C THR A 287 -29.31 -5.23 3.65
N LEU A 288 -29.27 -4.07 4.30
CA LEU A 288 -28.18 -3.10 4.16
C LEU A 288 -26.88 -3.62 4.76
N GLN A 289 -26.93 -4.30 5.91
CA GLN A 289 -25.76 -4.93 6.53
C GLN A 289 -25.19 -6.07 5.68
N LYS A 290 -26.04 -6.89 5.03
CA LYS A 290 -25.60 -7.91 4.05
C LYS A 290 -24.89 -7.31 2.84
N GLN A 291 -25.14 -6.04 2.52
CA GLN A 291 -24.42 -5.29 1.50
C GLN A 291 -23.11 -4.65 2.02
N ALA A 292 -22.64 -5.05 3.20
CA ALA A 292 -21.45 -4.52 3.87
C ALA A 292 -21.52 -3.01 4.15
N LYS A 293 -22.72 -2.49 4.41
CA LYS A 293 -22.94 -1.09 4.80
C LYS A 293 -23.03 -0.99 6.33
N THR A 294 -22.45 0.05 6.89
CA THR A 294 -22.61 0.42 8.29
C THR A 294 -23.93 1.14 8.46
N VAL A 295 -24.84 0.60 9.26
CA VAL A 295 -26.19 1.15 9.45
C VAL A 295 -26.26 1.91 10.77
N VAL A 296 -26.69 3.16 10.71
CA VAL A 296 -26.92 4.05 11.85
C VAL A 296 -28.41 4.41 11.90
N MET A 297 -29.04 4.28 13.06
CA MET A 297 -30.45 4.56 13.28
C MET A 297 -30.62 5.82 14.11
N LEU A 298 -31.57 6.68 13.71
CA LEU A 298 -32.02 7.82 14.47
C LEU A 298 -33.37 7.47 15.13
N ALA A 299 -33.43 7.53 16.45
CA ALA A 299 -34.63 7.30 17.22
C ALA A 299 -35.07 8.53 18.01
N GLN A 300 -36.38 8.65 18.18
CA GLN A 300 -37.05 9.65 19.01
C GLN A 300 -38.10 8.93 19.86
N ALA A 301 -38.12 9.21 21.16
CA ALA A 301 -38.97 8.51 22.13
C ALA A 301 -38.71 6.99 22.11
N ASP A 302 -39.66 6.20 21.61
CA ASP A 302 -39.69 4.73 21.62
C ASP A 302 -39.65 4.12 20.20
N HIS A 303 -39.44 4.92 19.14
CA HIS A 303 -39.41 4.42 17.76
C HIS A 303 -38.25 5.00 16.94
N VAL A 304 -37.79 4.23 15.95
CA VAL A 304 -36.82 4.71 14.95
C VAL A 304 -37.51 5.58 13.90
N ILE A 305 -37.05 6.83 13.76
CA ILE A 305 -37.56 7.82 12.81
C ILE A 305 -36.73 7.90 11.53
N GLY A 306 -35.48 7.42 11.54
CA GLY A 306 -34.61 7.42 10.37
C GLY A 306 -33.52 6.35 10.40
N VAL A 307 -33.05 5.95 9.22
CA VAL A 307 -31.96 4.99 9.04
C VAL A 307 -31.01 5.54 7.97
N LEU A 308 -29.72 5.61 8.30
CA LEU A 308 -28.64 6.02 7.41
C LEU A 308 -27.70 4.83 7.19
N ALA A 309 -27.47 4.46 5.93
CA ALA A 309 -26.51 3.42 5.56
C ALA A 309 -25.26 4.07 4.97
N ILE A 310 -24.13 3.86 5.62
CA ILE A 310 -22.86 4.47 5.28
C ILE A 310 -21.92 3.39 4.73
N ALA A 311 -21.30 3.66 3.60
CA ALA A 311 -20.31 2.78 3.02
C ALA A 311 -19.23 3.59 2.31
N ASP A 312 -18.05 2.99 2.19
CA ASP A 312 -17.00 3.55 1.35
C ASP A 312 -17.26 3.17 -0.10
N LYS A 313 -17.41 4.17 -0.97
CA LYS A 313 -17.79 3.97 -2.35
C LYS A 313 -16.61 3.43 -3.15
N ILE A 314 -16.86 2.40 -3.96
CA ILE A 314 -15.88 1.87 -4.92
C ILE A 314 -15.50 2.98 -5.92
N LYS A 315 -14.21 3.12 -6.25
CA LYS A 315 -13.77 4.06 -7.30
C LYS A 315 -14.36 3.65 -8.66
N PRO A 316 -14.76 4.61 -9.51
CA PRO A 316 -15.45 4.32 -10.77
C PRO A 316 -14.62 3.46 -11.73
N ASP A 317 -13.30 3.55 -11.65
CA ASP A 317 -12.33 2.84 -12.47
C ASP A 317 -11.87 1.49 -11.89
N SER A 318 -12.12 1.21 -10.60
CA SER A 318 -11.65 -0.03 -9.94
C SER A 318 -12.11 -1.30 -10.65
N ALA A 319 -13.40 -1.39 -11.01
CA ALA A 319 -13.93 -2.59 -11.68
C ALA A 319 -13.30 -2.81 -13.07
N ALA A 320 -13.08 -1.72 -13.82
CA ALA A 320 -12.43 -1.77 -15.12
C ALA A 320 -10.94 -2.14 -15.00
N ALA A 321 -10.25 -1.60 -13.99
CA ALA A 321 -8.86 -1.90 -13.70
C ALA A 321 -8.66 -3.39 -13.36
N ILE A 322 -9.45 -3.93 -12.44
CA ILE A 322 -9.41 -5.35 -12.05
C ILE A 322 -9.71 -6.25 -13.27
N SER A 323 -10.73 -5.92 -14.06
CA SER A 323 -11.04 -6.67 -15.29
C SER A 323 -9.88 -6.67 -16.28
N LYS A 324 -9.17 -5.54 -16.43
CA LYS A 324 -7.99 -5.44 -17.30
C LYS A 324 -6.83 -6.28 -16.77
N LEU A 325 -6.62 -6.33 -15.45
CA LEU A 325 -5.59 -7.17 -14.83
C LEU A 325 -5.87 -8.67 -15.03
N HIS A 326 -7.10 -9.11 -14.86
CA HIS A 326 -7.49 -10.50 -15.17
C HIS A 326 -7.25 -10.84 -16.65
N LYS A 327 -7.54 -9.91 -17.58
CA LYS A 327 -7.24 -10.10 -19.02
C LYS A 327 -5.75 -10.21 -19.32
N LEU A 328 -4.90 -9.58 -18.49
CA LEU A 328 -3.45 -9.68 -18.60
C LEU A 328 -2.90 -10.97 -17.96
N GLY A 329 -3.75 -11.78 -17.31
CA GLY A 329 -3.38 -13.06 -16.70
C GLY A 329 -3.02 -12.99 -15.22
N PHE A 330 -3.19 -11.83 -14.57
CA PHE A 330 -3.00 -11.71 -13.12
C PHE A 330 -4.20 -12.29 -12.37
N ARG A 331 -3.92 -12.94 -11.24
CA ARG A 331 -4.91 -13.38 -10.23
C ARG A 331 -5.23 -12.28 -9.23
#